data_AF-A0A6I3I2Z1-F1
#
_entry.id   AF-A0A6I3I2Z1-F1
#
_cell.length_a   1.000
_cell.length_b   1.000
_cell.length_c   1.000
_cell.angle_alpha   90.00
_cell.angle_beta   90.00
_cell.angle_gamma   90.00
#
_symmetry.space_group_name_H-M   'P 1'
#
loop_
_entity.id
_entity.type
_entity.pdbx_description
1 polymer ?
#
loop_
_entity_poly.entity_id
_entity_poly.type
_entity_poly.pdbx_seq_one_letter_code
_entity_poly.pdbx_strand_id
1 'polypeptide(L)'
;MASSVTPVWPLTDIAVYPVKGEPGRPLRQAVLTDSGLVGDRAKRHPLLVATATQAAGDLRANLVLDMSDDELAALEGQELRIGDVVVRLGCKPSACEGLYAETVKGGDLLVGDQARVVRCCASF
;
A
#
# COMPACT_ATOMS: atom_id res chain seq x y z
N MET A 1 23.18 -14.04 20.14
CA MET A 1 22.32 -12.86 19.97
C MET A 1 21.82 -12.86 18.53
N ALA A 2 20.57 -13.24 18.29
CA ALA A 2 20.00 -13.19 16.94
C ALA A 2 19.72 -11.72 16.64
N SER A 3 20.45 -11.15 15.69
CA SER A 3 20.10 -9.84 15.14
C SER A 3 18.82 -10.04 14.34
N SER A 4 17.68 -9.57 14.85
CA SER A 4 16.41 -9.63 14.13
C SER A 4 16.49 -8.63 12.97
N VAL A 5 16.70 -9.13 11.75
CA VAL A 5 16.61 -8.30 10.55
C VAL A 5 15.15 -7.88 10.41
N THR A 6 14.90 -6.56 10.35
CA THR A 6 13.56 -6.06 10.05
C THR A 6 13.17 -6.52 8.65
N PRO A 7 11.99 -7.15 8.48
CA PRO A 7 11.50 -7.54 7.16
C PRO A 7 11.44 -6.36 6.21
N VAL A 8 11.69 -6.63 4.94
CA VAL A 8 11.62 -5.66 3.85
C VAL A 8 10.90 -6.31 2.69
N TRP A 9 9.92 -5.62 2.11
CA TRP A 9 9.06 -6.14 1.06
C TRP A 9 9.10 -5.24 -0.18
N PRO A 10 9.40 -5.76 -1.38
CA PRO A 10 9.35 -4.97 -2.62
C PRO A 10 7.94 -4.48 -2.96
N LEU A 11 7.82 -3.25 -3.49
CA LEU A 11 6.64 -2.74 -4.19
C LEU A 11 6.68 -3.23 -5.64
N THR A 12 5.79 -4.14 -6.03
CA THR A 12 5.80 -4.75 -7.37
C THR A 12 4.96 -3.99 -8.38
N ASP A 13 3.85 -3.39 -7.92
CA ASP A 13 2.91 -2.73 -8.82
C ASP A 13 2.35 -1.45 -8.20
N ILE A 14 2.16 -0.47 -9.08
CA ILE A 14 1.46 0.78 -8.79
C ILE A 14 0.36 0.95 -9.83
N ALA A 15 -0.85 1.27 -9.38
CA ALA A 15 -1.97 1.57 -10.28
C ALA A 15 -2.82 2.73 -9.78
N VAL A 16 -3.37 3.47 -10.74
CA VAL A 16 -4.39 4.50 -10.50
C VAL A 16 -5.70 4.12 -11.18
N TYR A 17 -6.81 4.62 -10.65
CA TYR A 17 -8.17 4.30 -11.05
C TYR A 17 -8.97 5.60 -11.28
N PRO A 18 -8.65 6.36 -12.33
CA PRO A 18 -9.17 7.73 -12.53
C PRO A 18 -10.69 7.77 -12.70
N VAL A 19 -11.26 6.71 -13.26
CA VAL A 19 -12.70 6.60 -13.55
C VAL A 19 -13.31 5.43 -12.79
N LYS A 20 -14.54 5.61 -12.29
CA LYS A 20 -15.27 4.57 -11.57
C LYS A 20 -15.68 3.45 -12.54
N GLY A 21 -15.34 2.20 -12.21
CA GLY A 21 -15.73 1.02 -12.99
C GLY A 21 -14.81 0.71 -14.18
N GLU A 22 -13.88 1.61 -14.52
CA GLU A 22 -12.91 1.35 -15.59
C GLU A 22 -11.66 0.61 -15.08
N PRO A 23 -10.95 -0.10 -15.97
CA PRO A 23 -9.68 -0.73 -15.63
C PRO A 23 -8.67 0.25 -15.02
N GLY A 24 -7.82 -0.26 -14.13
CA GLY A 24 -6.70 0.51 -13.59
C GLY A 24 -5.66 0.83 -14.66
N ARG A 25 -4.96 1.96 -14.49
CA ARG A 25 -3.79 2.29 -15.30
C ARG A 25 -2.54 1.94 -14.49
N PRO A 26 -1.73 0.95 -14.92
CA PRO A 26 -0.49 0.62 -14.26
C PRO A 26 0.54 1.74 -14.46
N LEU A 27 1.38 1.96 -13.46
CA LEU A 27 2.44 2.96 -13.44
C LEU A 27 3.74 2.31 -12.96
N ARG A 28 4.88 2.85 -13.42
CA ARG A 28 6.20 2.51 -12.87
C ARG A 28 6.63 3.45 -11.75
N GLN A 29 6.07 4.66 -11.73
CA GLN A 29 6.32 5.69 -10.74
C GLN A 29 5.00 6.44 -10.47
N ALA A 30 4.79 6.87 -9.24
CA ALA A 30 3.68 7.74 -8.88
C ALA A 30 4.09 8.74 -7.78
N VAL A 31 3.32 9.82 -7.68
CA VAL A 31 3.43 10.79 -6.58
C VAL A 31 2.26 10.57 -5.64
N LEU A 32 2.55 10.30 -4.37
CA LEU A 32 1.55 10.24 -3.31
C LEU A 32 1.40 11.61 -2.66
N THR A 33 0.16 12.07 -2.57
CA THR A 33 -0.23 13.29 -1.83
C THR A 33 -1.06 12.92 -0.61
N ASP A 34 -1.40 13.92 0.20
CA ASP A 34 -2.32 13.76 1.34
C ASP A 34 -3.71 13.26 0.91
N SER A 35 -4.07 13.43 -0.37
CA SER A 35 -5.35 13.01 -0.95
C SER A 35 -5.30 11.70 -1.75
N GLY A 36 -4.15 11.02 -1.81
CA GLY A 36 -3.92 9.82 -2.61
C GLY A 36 -2.95 10.05 -3.78
N LEU A 37 -2.85 9.06 -4.67
CA LEU A 37 -1.96 9.12 -5.83
C LEU A 37 -2.41 10.18 -6.84
N VAL A 38 -1.46 10.96 -7.36
CA VAL A 38 -1.73 11.90 -8.45
C VAL A 38 -2.32 11.17 -9.66
N GLY A 39 -3.48 11.64 -10.12
CA GLY A 39 -4.21 11.05 -11.24
C GLY A 39 -5.13 9.90 -10.84
N ASP A 40 -5.18 9.50 -9.56
CA ASP A 40 -6.24 8.63 -9.06
C ASP A 40 -7.50 9.43 -8.73
N ARG A 41 -8.66 8.75 -8.76
CA ARG A 41 -9.93 9.36 -8.38
C ARG A 41 -10.00 9.51 -6.87
N ALA A 42 -10.35 10.71 -6.40
CA ALA A 42 -10.63 10.93 -4.99
C ALA A 42 -11.70 9.95 -4.45
N LYS A 43 -11.34 9.24 -3.38
CA LYS A 43 -12.20 8.31 -2.63
C LYS A 43 -12.09 8.64 -1.14
N ARG A 44 -12.96 8.03 -0.33
CA ARG A 44 -12.92 8.16 1.14
C ARG A 44 -11.59 7.69 1.73
N HIS A 45 -10.99 6.66 1.15
CA HIS A 45 -9.68 6.13 1.55
C HIS A 45 -8.67 6.42 0.42
N PRO A 46 -7.51 7.04 0.72
CA PRO A 46 -6.54 7.47 -0.29
C PRO A 46 -5.92 6.33 -1.10
N LEU A 47 -5.78 5.16 -0.48
CA LEU A 47 -5.07 4.01 -1.03
C LEU A 47 -5.72 2.70 -0.62
N LEU A 48 -5.55 1.68 -1.46
CA LEU A 48 -5.69 0.27 -1.12
C LEU A 48 -4.35 -0.43 -1.37
N VAL A 49 -3.82 -1.10 -0.35
CA VAL A 49 -2.59 -1.91 -0.41
C VAL A 49 -2.97 -3.38 -0.40
N ALA A 50 -2.35 -4.18 -1.26
CA ALA A 50 -2.62 -5.60 -1.40
C ALA A 50 -1.34 -6.41 -1.63
N THR A 51 -1.44 -7.73 -1.55
CA THR A 51 -0.39 -8.66 -2.02
C THR A 51 -0.59 -8.99 -3.50
N ALA A 52 0.43 -9.60 -4.14
CA ALA A 52 0.30 -10.09 -5.51
C ALA A 52 -0.83 -11.12 -5.67
N THR A 53 -1.02 -11.99 -4.67
CA THR A 53 -2.10 -12.98 -4.64
C THR A 53 -3.48 -12.32 -4.63
N GLN A 54 -3.66 -11.31 -3.77
CA GLN A 54 -4.92 -10.57 -3.67
C GLN A 54 -5.19 -9.72 -4.91
N ALA A 55 -4.14 -9.16 -5.51
CA ALA A 55 -4.21 -8.33 -6.71
C ALA A 55 -4.48 -9.12 -8.00
N ALA A 56 -4.22 -10.44 -8.02
CA ALA A 56 -4.47 -11.29 -9.19
C ALA A 56 -5.98 -11.42 -9.54
N GLY A 57 -6.87 -11.06 -8.61
CA GLY A 57 -8.31 -10.90 -8.89
C GLY A 57 -8.65 -9.55 -9.54
N ASP A 58 -9.93 -9.15 -9.49
CA ASP A 58 -10.38 -7.82 -9.94
C ASP A 58 -10.22 -6.74 -8.85
N LEU A 59 -9.18 -6.91 -8.02
CA LEU A 59 -8.93 -6.00 -6.89
C LEU A 59 -8.31 -4.71 -7.42
N ARG A 60 -9.00 -3.60 -7.17
CA ARG A 60 -8.53 -2.27 -7.58
C ARG A 60 -7.52 -1.70 -6.57
N ALA A 61 -6.43 -2.44 -6.33
CA ALA A 61 -5.34 -2.05 -5.44
C ALA A 61 -4.47 -0.97 -6.07
N ASN A 62 -4.08 0.02 -5.28
CA ASN A 62 -3.19 1.09 -5.71
C ASN A 62 -1.72 0.67 -5.62
N LEU A 63 -1.36 -0.07 -4.58
CA LEU A 63 -0.01 -0.55 -4.31
C LEU A 63 -0.05 -2.06 -4.05
N VAL A 64 0.88 -2.79 -4.66
CA VAL A 64 1.03 -4.23 -4.46
C VAL A 64 2.41 -4.52 -3.88
N LEU A 65 2.46 -5.20 -2.74
CA LEU A 65 3.71 -5.59 -2.08
C LEU A 65 3.97 -7.09 -2.29
N ASP A 66 5.23 -7.43 -2.51
CA ASP A 66 5.71 -8.81 -2.53
C ASP A 66 5.85 -9.33 -1.10
N MET A 67 4.75 -9.86 -0.59
CA MET A 67 4.62 -10.49 0.73
C MET A 67 3.42 -11.44 0.75
N SER A 68 3.33 -12.24 1.81
CA SER A 68 2.17 -13.09 2.04
C SER A 68 0.96 -12.31 2.59
N ASP A 69 -0.24 -12.86 2.39
CA ASP A 69 -1.48 -12.25 2.85
C ASP A 69 -1.52 -12.12 4.39
N ASP A 70 -0.97 -13.10 5.10
CA ASP A 70 -0.86 -13.10 6.56
C ASP A 70 0.10 -12.01 7.06
N GLU A 71 1.22 -11.78 6.37
CA GLU A 71 2.12 -10.68 6.69
C GLU A 71 1.42 -9.33 6.50
N LEU A 72 0.69 -9.14 5.39
CA LEU A 72 -0.04 -7.90 5.17
C LEU A 72 -1.10 -7.68 6.24
N ALA A 73 -1.88 -8.70 6.59
CA ALA A 73 -2.90 -8.64 7.63
C ALA A 73 -2.31 -8.27 9.01
N ALA A 74 -1.13 -8.79 9.34
CA ALA A 74 -0.44 -8.49 10.59
C ALA A 74 0.07 -7.03 10.70
N LEU A 75 0.07 -6.28 9.58
CA LEU A 75 0.50 -4.89 9.54
C LEU A 75 -0.65 -3.89 9.68
N GLU A 76 -1.89 -4.33 9.91
CA GLU A 76 -3.00 -3.43 10.24
C GLU A 76 -2.62 -2.51 11.44
N GLY A 77 -2.87 -1.21 11.28
CA GLY A 77 -2.51 -0.18 12.25
C GLY A 77 -1.06 0.29 12.21
N GLN A 78 -0.19 -0.36 11.44
CA GLN A 78 1.24 -0.03 11.36
C GLN A 78 1.54 1.04 10.30
N GLU A 79 2.69 1.71 10.45
CA GLU A 79 3.20 2.64 9.45
C GLU A 79 4.32 2.00 8.63
N LEU A 80 4.12 1.98 7.31
CA LEU A 80 5.10 1.51 6.35
C LEU A 80 5.74 2.70 5.63
N ARG A 81 7.07 2.70 5.58
CA ARG A 81 7.83 3.52 4.64
C ARG A 81 8.07 2.72 3.37
N ILE A 82 7.74 3.31 2.23
CA ILE A 82 7.96 2.74 0.89
C ILE A 82 8.64 3.84 0.06
N GLY A 83 9.87 3.62 -0.40
CA GLY A 83 10.62 4.70 -1.05
C GLY A 83 10.72 5.94 -0.15
N ASP A 84 10.17 7.06 -0.62
CA ASP A 84 10.13 8.32 0.12
C ASP A 84 8.89 8.58 0.97
N VAL A 85 7.82 7.83 0.73
CA VAL A 85 6.52 8.03 1.37
C VAL A 85 6.41 7.25 2.67
N VAL A 86 5.46 7.67 3.51
CA VAL A 86 5.01 6.89 4.66
C VAL A 86 3.49 6.80 4.61
N VAL A 87 2.98 5.59 4.77
CA VAL A 87 1.54 5.30 4.82
C VAL A 87 1.21 4.58 6.11
N ARG A 88 0.02 4.82 6.66
CA ARG A 88 -0.54 4.04 7.76
C ARG A 88 -1.54 3.05 7.19
N LEU A 89 -1.32 1.78 7.44
CA LEU A 89 -2.27 0.73 7.07
C LEU A 89 -3.43 0.75 8.07
N GLY A 90 -4.64 0.87 7.52
CA GLY A 90 -5.89 0.83 8.25
C GLY A 90 -6.55 -0.54 8.13
N CYS A 91 -7.88 -0.55 8.31
CA CYS A 91 -8.65 -1.78 8.29
C CYS A 91 -8.82 -2.37 6.88
N LYS A 92 -9.04 -3.68 6.86
CA LYS A 92 -9.50 -4.41 5.68
C LYS A 92 -10.88 -3.91 5.22
N PRO A 93 -11.10 -3.68 3.91
CA PRO A 93 -12.43 -3.40 3.38
C PRO A 93 -13.41 -4.57 3.63
N SER A 94 -14.67 -4.28 3.90
CA SER A 94 -15.68 -5.34 4.12
C SER A 94 -16.04 -6.14 2.85
N ALA A 95 -15.76 -5.59 1.66
CA ALA A 95 -16.19 -6.14 0.38
C ALA A 95 -15.05 -6.69 -0.48
N CYS A 96 -13.79 -6.54 -0.06
CA CYS A 96 -12.63 -7.04 -0.81
C CYS A 96 -11.42 -7.32 0.09
N GLU A 97 -10.37 -7.85 -0.51
CA GLU A 97 -9.08 -8.09 0.15
C GLU A 97 -8.21 -6.83 0.23
N GLY A 98 -7.06 -6.95 0.90
CA GLY A 98 -6.11 -5.87 1.14
C GLY A 98 -6.47 -5.00 2.35
N LEU A 99 -5.68 -3.94 2.56
CA LEU A 99 -5.86 -2.96 3.63
C LEU A 99 -5.99 -1.56 3.05
N TYR A 100 -6.94 -0.77 3.56
CA TYR A 100 -6.92 0.67 3.28
C TYR A 100 -5.63 1.27 3.82
N ALA A 101 -5.16 2.35 3.20
CA ALA A 101 -4.04 3.09 3.72
C ALA A 101 -4.25 4.60 3.62
N GLU A 102 -3.76 5.31 4.63
CA GLU A 102 -3.76 6.77 4.72
C GLU A 102 -2.35 7.31 4.53
N THR A 103 -2.23 8.44 3.86
CA THR A 103 -0.94 9.13 3.71
C THR A 103 -0.52 9.74 5.04
N VAL A 104 0.64 9.35 5.55
CA VAL A 104 1.31 10.01 6.69
C VAL A 104 2.34 11.02 6.18
N LYS A 105 3.06 10.68 5.12
CA LYS A 105 3.99 11.55 4.41
C LYS A 105 3.92 11.26 2.91
N GLY A 106 3.56 12.28 2.11
CA GLY A 106 3.61 12.21 0.65
C GLY A 106 5.03 12.24 0.07
N GLY A 107 5.14 11.97 -1.22
CA GLY A 107 6.42 11.87 -1.94
C GLY A 107 6.35 10.94 -3.15
N ASP A 108 7.51 10.57 -3.68
CA ASP A 108 7.64 9.69 -4.83
C ASP A 108 7.63 8.20 -4.42
N LEU A 109 7.02 7.41 -5.28
CA LEU A 109 6.98 5.95 -5.25
C LEU A 109 7.46 5.40 -6.58
N LEU A 110 8.31 4.39 -6.54
CA LEU A 110 8.76 3.64 -7.71
C LEU A 110 8.51 2.14 -7.51
N VAL A 111 8.10 1.46 -8.58
CA VAL A 111 8.14 -0.01 -8.61
C VAL A 111 9.57 -0.47 -8.33
N GLY A 112 9.73 -1.40 -7.39
CA GLY A 112 11.01 -1.87 -6.85
C GLY A 112 11.39 -1.22 -5.51
N ASP A 113 10.69 -0.17 -5.08
CA ASP A 113 10.90 0.42 -3.76
C ASP A 113 10.68 -0.59 -2.65
N GLN A 114 11.44 -0.43 -1.58
CA GLN A 114 11.45 -1.35 -0.45
C GLN A 114 10.55 -0.82 0.68
N ALA A 115 9.50 -1.59 0.99
CA ALA A 115 8.60 -1.34 2.09
C ALA A 115 9.16 -1.89 3.40
N ARG A 116 9.08 -1.10 4.47
CA ARG A 116 9.46 -1.52 5.83
C ARG A 116 8.64 -0.81 6.88
N VAL A 117 8.43 -1.45 8.02
CA VAL A 117 7.78 -0.83 9.17
C VAL A 117 8.68 0.25 9.76
N VAL A 118 8.15 1.46 9.97
CA VAL A 118 8.89 2.58 10.58
C VAL A 118 8.30 3.05 11.90
N ARG A 119 7.04 2.70 12.17
CA ARG A 119 6.49 2.72 13.52
C ARG A 119 5.68 1.47 13.74
N CYS A 120 6.09 0.70 14.75
CA CYS A 120 5.17 -0.22 15.38
C CYS A 120 4.28 0.61 16.31
N CYS A 121 3.02 0.81 15.97
CA CYS A 121 2.03 1.04 17.03
C CYS A 121 2.05 -0.24 17.87
N ALA A 122 2.64 -0.17 19.05
CA ALA A 122 2.38 -1.17 20.08
C ALA A 122 0.88 -1.06 20.37
N SER A 123 0.11 -2.03 19.89
CA SER A 123 -1.31 -2.13 20.23
C SER A 123 -1.44 -2.14 21.75
N PHE A 124 -2.30 -1.27 22.28
CA PHE A 124 -2.69 -1.22 23.68
C PHE A 124 -3.54 -2.44 24.06
#